data_AF-A0A6L3JPZ3-F1
#
_entry.id   AF-A0A6L3JPZ3-F1
#
_cell.length_a   1.000
_cell.length_b   1.000
_cell.length_c   1.000
_cell.angle_alpha   90.00
_cell.angle_beta   90.00
_cell.angle_gamma   90.00
#
_symmetry.space_group_name_H-M   'P 1'
#
loop_
_entity.id
_entity.type
_entity.pdbx_description
1 polymer ?
#
loop_
_entity_poly.entity_id
_entity_poly.type
_entity_poly.pdbx_seq_one_letter_code
_entity_poly.pdbx_strand_id
1 'polypeptide(L)'
;SGACASGSHAIGMAYLLIKSGLQDCILCGGAQEVNPYSVGSFDGLGAFSAREDEPEKASRPFDKNRDGLVPSGGGASLVLESYESAVKRGATILAEVIGYGFSSNGDHISVPNVDGPRRSLQMAVKDAGIPLEEIAYINAHATSTPVGDLNEAKAIAEVFGSHHPYVTSTKSQTGHEMWMAGASEVIYSTLMMNNGFIAPNLNFEEPDEASALLNIPSRRVETEFDTFLSNSFGFGGTNSSLIIRKFKENN
;
A
#
# COMPACT_ATOMS: atom_id res chain seq x y z
N SER A 1 16.77 -2.90 2.69
CA SER A 1 16.01 -3.19 1.46
C SER A 1 14.98 -4.26 1.80
N GLY A 2 13.70 -4.01 1.54
CA GLY A 2 12.58 -4.93 1.75
C GLY A 2 11.83 -5.24 0.46
N ALA A 3 12.55 -5.33 -0.67
CA ALA A 3 11.98 -5.49 -2.02
C ALA A 3 10.88 -4.45 -2.29
N CYS A 4 9.71 -4.88 -2.77
CA CYS A 4 8.56 -4.01 -3.06
C CYS A 4 8.01 -3.25 -1.85
N ALA A 5 8.32 -3.69 -0.62
CA ALA A 5 7.95 -2.99 0.61
C ALA A 5 8.99 -1.94 1.06
N SER A 6 10.07 -1.73 0.30
CA SER A 6 11.17 -0.84 0.71
C SER A 6 10.72 0.59 1.00
N GLY A 7 9.94 1.22 0.10
CA GLY A 7 9.44 2.58 0.32
C GLY A 7 8.56 2.70 1.56
N SER A 8 7.69 1.72 1.80
CA SER A 8 6.84 1.68 2.99
C SER A 8 7.65 1.44 4.28
N HIS A 9 8.63 0.53 4.25
CA HIS A 9 9.54 0.35 5.39
C HIS A 9 10.37 1.60 5.67
N ALA A 10 10.80 2.35 4.65
CA ALA A 10 11.53 3.59 4.86
C ALA A 10 10.70 4.62 5.64
N ILE A 11 9.41 4.75 5.31
CA ILE A 11 8.46 5.61 6.04
C ILE A 11 8.25 5.07 7.46
N GLY A 12 8.00 3.77 7.62
CA GLY A 12 7.80 3.15 8.93
C GLY A 12 9.02 3.28 9.85
N MET A 13 10.22 3.14 9.32
CA MET A 13 11.46 3.36 10.07
C MET A 13 11.63 4.83 10.47
N ALA A 14 11.33 5.77 9.56
CA ALA A 14 11.34 7.19 9.88
C ALA A 14 10.34 7.53 11.02
N TYR A 15 9.13 6.97 10.94
CA TYR A 15 8.13 7.06 12.00
C TYR A 15 8.66 6.54 13.35
N LEU A 16 9.28 5.36 13.40
CA LEU A 16 9.82 4.80 14.64
C LEU A 16 10.96 5.64 15.23
N LEU A 17 11.86 6.15 14.38
CA LEU A 17 12.97 7.01 14.81
C LEU A 17 12.47 8.34 15.38
N ILE A 18 11.46 8.95 14.77
CA ILE A 18 10.85 10.19 15.25
C ILE A 18 10.05 9.95 16.53
N LYS A 19 9.18 8.93 16.55
CA LYS A 19 8.38 8.55 17.72
C LYS A 19 9.22 8.22 18.95
N SER A 20 10.44 7.69 18.76
CA SER A 20 11.38 7.38 19.84
C SER A 20 12.26 8.56 20.26
N GLY A 21 12.10 9.74 19.65
CA GLY A 21 12.91 10.93 19.94
C GLY A 21 14.35 10.84 19.45
N LEU A 22 14.65 9.90 18.54
CA LEU A 22 16.00 9.73 17.99
C LEU A 22 16.29 10.70 16.85
N GLN A 23 15.27 11.22 16.16
CA GLN A 23 15.38 12.19 15.07
C GLN A 23 14.17 13.13 15.08
N ASP A 24 14.36 14.38 14.66
CA ASP A 24 13.25 15.34 14.50
C ASP A 24 12.70 15.36 13.07
N CYS A 25 13.53 15.11 12.06
CA CYS A 25 13.18 15.23 10.65
C CYS A 25 13.95 14.21 9.82
N ILE A 26 13.27 13.49 8.93
CA ILE A 26 13.82 12.44 8.08
C ILE A 26 13.25 12.55 6.67
N LEU A 27 14.14 12.55 5.67
CA LEU A 27 13.78 12.28 4.28
C LEU A 27 13.71 10.77 4.06
N CYS A 28 12.56 10.25 3.65
CA CYS A 28 12.35 8.83 3.38
C CYS A 28 11.60 8.62 2.06
N GLY A 29 11.67 7.41 1.49
CA GLY A 29 11.05 7.11 0.21
C GLY A 29 11.71 5.93 -0.50
N GLY A 30 11.59 5.91 -1.82
CA GLY A 30 12.19 4.89 -2.67
C GLY A 30 12.28 5.34 -4.12
N ALA A 31 13.08 4.62 -4.90
CA ALA A 31 13.21 4.80 -6.33
C ALA A 31 13.33 3.43 -7.01
N GLN A 32 12.86 3.36 -8.25
CA GLN A 32 12.96 2.19 -9.10
C GLN A 32 13.27 2.64 -10.54
N GLU A 33 14.38 2.19 -11.08
CA GLU A 33 14.62 2.26 -12.52
C GLU A 33 13.90 1.11 -13.23
N VAL A 34 13.36 1.36 -14.44
CA VAL A 34 12.74 0.33 -15.27
C VAL A 34 13.54 0.15 -16.54
N ASN A 35 14.28 -0.95 -16.60
CA ASN A 35 14.99 -1.41 -17.79
C ASN A 35 15.01 -2.96 -17.83
N PRO A 36 15.25 -3.57 -19.00
CA PRO A 36 15.23 -5.04 -19.15
C PRO A 36 16.14 -5.79 -18.17
N TYR A 37 17.27 -5.20 -17.76
CA TYR A 37 18.20 -5.83 -16.81
C TYR A 37 17.69 -5.76 -15.37
N SER A 38 17.01 -4.67 -15.00
CA SER A 38 16.47 -4.47 -13.65
C SER A 38 15.25 -5.35 -13.37
N VAL A 39 14.47 -5.69 -14.40
CA VAL A 39 13.21 -6.44 -14.22
C VAL A 39 13.23 -7.83 -14.86
N GLY A 40 14.25 -8.19 -15.66
CA GLY A 40 14.31 -9.48 -16.36
C GLY A 40 14.26 -10.72 -15.45
N SER A 41 14.73 -10.63 -14.21
CA SER A 41 14.60 -11.72 -13.24
C SER A 41 13.14 -12.02 -12.87
N PHE A 42 12.25 -11.02 -12.92
CA PHE A 42 10.81 -11.21 -12.65
C PHE A 42 10.13 -11.93 -13.82
N ASP A 43 10.56 -11.67 -15.04
CA ASP A 43 10.11 -12.40 -16.23
C ASP A 43 10.52 -13.88 -16.14
N GLY A 44 11.78 -14.16 -15.77
CA GLY A 44 12.25 -15.52 -15.53
C GLY A 44 11.53 -16.28 -14.40
N LEU A 45 10.84 -15.56 -13.50
CA LEU A 45 10.00 -16.13 -12.46
C LEU A 45 8.52 -16.28 -12.89
N GLY A 46 8.15 -15.80 -14.08
CA GLY A 46 6.76 -15.76 -14.55
C GLY A 46 5.89 -14.81 -13.73
N ALA A 47 6.45 -13.70 -13.23
CA ALA A 47 5.73 -12.76 -12.38
C ALA A 47 4.90 -11.74 -13.18
N PHE A 48 5.21 -11.54 -14.46
CA PHE A 48 4.55 -10.56 -15.30
C PHE A 48 3.25 -11.07 -15.92
N SER A 49 2.33 -10.15 -16.16
CA SER A 49 1.15 -10.42 -16.99
C SER A 49 1.60 -10.85 -18.39
N ALA A 50 0.96 -11.88 -18.94
CA ALA A 50 1.18 -12.33 -20.30
C ALA A 50 0.21 -11.66 -21.30
N ARG A 51 -0.63 -10.73 -20.83
CA ARG A 51 -1.61 -9.98 -21.63
C ARG A 51 -0.95 -8.86 -22.43
N GLU A 52 -0.19 -9.24 -23.44
CA GLU A 52 0.50 -8.30 -24.34
C GLU A 52 -0.41 -7.71 -25.43
N ASP A 53 -1.52 -8.38 -25.73
CA ASP A 53 -2.51 -8.00 -26.75
C ASP A 53 -3.47 -6.89 -26.28
N GLU A 54 -3.71 -6.80 -24.96
CA GLU A 54 -4.49 -5.73 -24.32
C GLU A 54 -3.70 -5.08 -23.17
N PRO A 55 -2.60 -4.36 -23.44
CA PRO A 55 -1.67 -3.88 -22.41
C PRO A 55 -2.32 -2.89 -21.42
N GLU A 56 -3.29 -2.09 -21.87
CA GLU A 56 -4.06 -1.17 -21.02
C GLU A 56 -4.93 -1.91 -19.97
N LYS A 57 -5.17 -3.21 -20.19
CA LYS A 57 -5.97 -4.08 -19.32
C LYS A 57 -5.15 -5.08 -18.51
N ALA A 58 -3.83 -5.08 -18.68
CA ALA A 58 -2.93 -6.07 -18.09
C ALA A 58 -2.82 -5.95 -16.57
N SER A 59 -2.73 -4.74 -16.03
CA SER A 59 -2.76 -4.52 -14.58
C SER A 59 -4.21 -4.52 -14.10
N ARG A 60 -4.63 -5.61 -13.46
CA ARG A 60 -6.00 -5.87 -13.00
C ARG A 60 -6.04 -6.46 -11.58
N PRO A 61 -5.62 -5.68 -10.57
CA PRO A 61 -5.56 -6.17 -9.20
C PRO A 61 -6.92 -6.69 -8.74
N PHE A 62 -6.94 -7.82 -8.05
CA PHE A 62 -8.12 -8.54 -7.55
C PHE A 62 -9.10 -9.08 -8.61
N ASP A 63 -8.92 -8.79 -9.90
CA ASP A 63 -9.77 -9.39 -10.93
C ASP A 63 -9.54 -10.90 -11.01
N LYS A 64 -10.60 -11.67 -11.21
CA LYS A 64 -10.55 -13.14 -11.33
C LYS A 64 -9.60 -13.60 -12.46
N ASN A 65 -9.46 -12.80 -13.52
CA ASN A 65 -8.64 -13.13 -14.69
C ASN A 65 -7.26 -12.45 -14.66
N ARG A 66 -6.79 -12.03 -13.49
CA ARG A 66 -5.43 -11.52 -13.28
C ARG A 66 -4.39 -12.63 -13.50
N ASP A 67 -3.27 -12.29 -14.12
CA ASP A 67 -2.26 -13.25 -14.57
C ASP A 67 -0.82 -12.83 -14.24
N GLY A 68 -0.62 -11.64 -13.68
CA GLY A 68 0.68 -11.17 -13.26
C GLY A 68 0.74 -9.64 -13.22
N LEU A 69 1.87 -9.13 -12.72
CA LEU A 69 2.07 -7.69 -12.57
C LEU A 69 2.54 -7.02 -13.87
N VAL A 70 2.33 -5.72 -13.97
CA VAL A 70 2.94 -4.87 -15.01
C VAL A 70 4.06 -4.04 -14.36
N PRO A 71 5.33 -4.15 -14.77
CA PRO A 71 6.42 -3.42 -14.12
C PRO A 71 6.35 -1.91 -14.39
N SER A 72 6.70 -1.13 -13.37
CA SER A 72 6.75 0.34 -13.42
C SER A 72 7.84 0.87 -12.48
N GLY A 73 8.08 2.18 -12.46
CA GLY A 73 9.10 2.80 -11.64
C GLY A 73 9.13 4.33 -11.70
N GLY A 74 10.18 4.92 -11.17
CA GLY A 74 10.30 6.36 -10.90
C GLY A 74 10.98 6.62 -9.55
N GLY A 75 10.60 7.73 -8.89
CA GLY A 75 11.03 8.03 -7.53
C GLY A 75 9.96 8.76 -6.74
N ALA A 76 9.84 8.42 -5.46
CA ALA A 76 8.96 9.09 -4.52
C ALA A 76 9.70 9.35 -3.20
N SER A 77 9.48 10.51 -2.60
CA SER A 77 10.08 10.85 -1.31
C SER A 77 9.13 11.73 -0.50
N LEU A 78 9.22 11.58 0.82
CA LEU A 78 8.47 12.31 1.81
C LEU A 78 9.44 12.85 2.85
N VAL A 79 9.09 14.01 3.42
CA VAL A 79 9.76 14.52 4.61
C VAL A 79 8.83 14.25 5.79
N LEU A 80 9.27 13.37 6.69
CA LEU A 80 8.60 13.11 7.95
C LEU A 80 9.29 13.93 9.03
N GLU A 81 8.50 14.55 9.89
CA GLU A 81 8.98 15.43 10.95
C GLU A 81 8.15 15.23 12.22
N SER A 82 8.75 15.46 13.39
CA SER A 82 7.99 15.53 14.64
C SER A 82 6.98 16.68 14.57
N TYR A 83 5.81 16.47 15.16
CA TYR A 83 4.74 17.46 15.16
C TYR A 83 5.22 18.80 15.74
N GLU A 84 5.96 18.74 16.85
CA GLU A 84 6.50 19.92 17.54
C GLU A 84 7.48 20.69 16.65
N SER A 85 8.35 19.99 15.91
CA SER A 85 9.30 20.64 14.99
C SER A 85 8.58 21.26 13.79
N ALA A 86 7.62 20.53 13.20
CA ALA A 86 6.82 21.01 12.08
C ALA A 86 6.03 22.28 12.45
N VAL A 87 5.35 22.29 13.60
CA VAL A 87 4.61 23.46 14.11
C VAL A 87 5.55 24.62 14.41
N LYS A 88 6.69 24.37 15.08
CA LYS A 88 7.65 25.42 15.45
C LYS A 88 8.16 26.21 14.25
N ARG A 89 8.36 25.56 13.10
CA ARG A 89 8.83 26.22 11.86
C ARG A 89 7.70 26.67 10.93
N GLY A 90 6.42 26.48 11.32
CA GLY A 90 5.26 26.83 10.50
C GLY A 90 5.15 25.98 9.22
N ALA A 91 5.48 24.69 9.30
CA ALA A 91 5.37 23.78 8.17
C ALA A 91 3.91 23.46 7.84
N THR A 92 3.57 23.36 6.54
CA THR A 92 2.30 22.76 6.13
C THR A 92 2.34 21.26 6.39
N ILE A 93 1.46 20.78 7.29
CA ILE A 93 1.30 19.36 7.59
C ILE A 93 0.27 18.76 6.63
N LEU A 94 0.69 17.81 5.80
CA LEU A 94 -0.17 17.19 4.78
C LEU A 94 -1.02 16.04 5.33
N ALA A 95 -0.46 15.28 6.26
CA ALA A 95 -1.06 14.13 6.94
C ALA A 95 -0.16 13.69 8.11
N GLU A 96 -0.66 12.78 8.93
CA GLU A 96 0.04 12.18 10.06
C GLU A 96 0.22 10.68 9.83
N VAL A 97 1.45 10.16 10.02
CA VAL A 97 1.66 8.72 10.16
C VAL A 97 1.32 8.35 11.60
N ILE A 98 0.24 7.59 11.80
CA ILE A 98 -0.24 7.29 13.16
C ILE A 98 0.06 5.85 13.58
N GLY A 99 0.25 4.93 12.63
CA GLY A 99 0.60 3.54 12.94
C GLY A 99 1.49 2.89 11.90
N TYR A 100 2.37 2.00 12.36
CA TYR A 100 3.22 1.18 11.52
C TYR A 100 3.29 -0.25 12.04
N GLY A 101 3.08 -1.22 11.15
CA GLY A 101 3.20 -2.64 11.45
C GLY A 101 3.99 -3.35 10.39
N PHE A 102 4.92 -4.21 10.80
CA PHE A 102 5.72 -5.01 9.87
C PHE A 102 5.87 -6.44 10.35
N SER A 103 6.03 -7.36 9.40
CA SER A 103 6.16 -8.79 9.69
C SER A 103 6.98 -9.50 8.61
N SER A 104 7.24 -10.79 8.82
CA SER A 104 7.80 -11.69 7.81
C SER A 104 6.90 -12.92 7.65
N ASN A 105 6.74 -13.44 6.42
CA ASN A 105 5.99 -14.65 6.14
C ASN A 105 6.57 -15.87 6.87
N GLY A 106 7.90 -15.97 6.97
CA GLY A 106 8.61 -16.97 7.77
C GLY A 106 8.50 -18.43 7.30
N ASP A 107 7.97 -18.68 6.09
CA ASP A 107 7.68 -20.04 5.59
C ASP A 107 8.37 -20.32 4.25
N HIS A 108 8.02 -19.60 3.18
CA HIS A 108 8.64 -19.73 1.86
C HIS A 108 9.28 -18.42 1.38
N ILE A 109 10.35 -18.52 0.59
CA ILE A 109 11.11 -17.34 0.10
C ILE A 109 10.30 -16.48 -0.88
N SER A 110 9.50 -17.09 -1.74
CA SER A 110 8.80 -16.40 -2.84
C SER A 110 7.29 -16.60 -2.86
N VAL A 111 6.76 -17.51 -2.06
CA VAL A 111 5.32 -17.82 -2.05
C VAL A 111 4.70 -17.03 -0.90
N PRO A 112 3.77 -16.10 -1.18
CA PRO A 112 3.11 -15.34 -0.13
C PRO A 112 2.20 -16.25 0.71
N ASN A 113 1.95 -15.86 1.95
CA ASN A 113 0.94 -16.47 2.81
C ASN A 113 -0.02 -15.41 3.34
N VAL A 114 -1.06 -15.84 4.07
CA VAL A 114 -2.04 -14.93 4.67
C VAL A 114 -1.56 -14.38 6.02
N ASP A 115 -0.88 -15.21 6.82
CA ASP A 115 -0.49 -14.89 8.20
C ASP A 115 0.52 -13.74 8.33
N GLY A 116 1.44 -13.59 7.37
CA GLY A 116 2.40 -12.49 7.33
C GLY A 116 1.68 -11.14 7.17
N PRO A 117 0.99 -10.90 6.04
CA PRO A 117 0.16 -9.72 5.81
C PRO A 117 -0.81 -9.42 6.97
N ARG A 118 -1.54 -10.43 7.46
CA ARG A 118 -2.47 -10.27 8.58
C ARG A 118 -1.80 -9.71 9.83
N ARG A 119 -0.63 -10.24 10.21
CA ARG A 119 0.13 -9.74 11.37
C ARG A 119 0.59 -8.30 11.18
N SER A 120 1.05 -7.93 9.98
CA SER A 120 1.48 -6.56 9.68
C SER A 120 0.31 -5.57 9.83
N LEU A 121 -0.87 -5.91 9.31
CA LEU A 121 -2.12 -5.14 9.47
C LEU A 121 -2.49 -4.97 10.94
N GLN A 122 -2.58 -6.08 11.70
CA GLN A 122 -2.94 -6.06 13.12
C GLN A 122 -1.96 -5.22 13.96
N MET A 123 -0.67 -5.29 13.66
CA MET A 123 0.35 -4.50 14.34
C MET A 123 0.19 -3.00 14.04
N ALA A 124 -0.09 -2.63 12.80
CA ALA A 124 -0.29 -1.23 12.42
C ALA A 124 -1.53 -0.64 13.11
N VAL A 125 -2.66 -1.37 13.10
CA VAL A 125 -3.90 -0.96 13.79
C VAL A 125 -3.65 -0.80 15.30
N LYS A 126 -2.96 -1.76 15.91
CA LYS A 126 -2.61 -1.69 17.33
C LYS A 126 -1.72 -0.50 17.66
N ASP A 127 -0.73 -0.21 16.82
CA ASP A 127 0.20 0.91 17.01
C ASP A 127 -0.48 2.27 16.80
N ALA A 128 -1.44 2.35 15.87
CA ALA A 128 -2.29 3.53 15.67
C ALA A 128 -3.22 3.81 16.87
N GLY A 129 -3.67 2.77 17.57
CA GLY A 129 -4.54 2.90 18.74
C GLY A 129 -5.96 3.36 18.42
N ILE A 130 -6.46 3.01 17.23
CA ILE A 130 -7.76 3.45 16.70
C ILE A 130 -8.68 2.26 16.44
N PRO A 131 -10.01 2.43 16.51
CA PRO A 131 -10.97 1.43 16.06
C PRO A 131 -10.82 1.17 14.55
N LEU A 132 -11.12 -0.05 14.10
CA LEU A 132 -11.01 -0.44 12.68
C LEU A 132 -11.95 0.40 11.81
N GLU A 133 -13.10 0.78 12.35
CA GLU A 133 -14.15 1.57 11.71
C GLU A 133 -13.69 2.97 11.29
N GLU A 134 -12.61 3.50 11.90
CA GLU A 134 -12.02 4.79 11.49
C GLU A 134 -11.23 4.68 10.19
N ILE A 135 -10.78 3.48 9.80
CA ILE A 135 -10.06 3.26 8.54
C ILE A 135 -11.10 3.09 7.45
N ALA A 136 -11.31 4.12 6.62
CA ALA A 136 -12.34 4.11 5.59
C ALA A 136 -11.83 3.61 4.23
N TYR A 137 -10.51 3.63 4.02
CA TYR A 137 -9.86 3.28 2.76
C TYR A 137 -8.62 2.43 2.99
N ILE A 138 -8.43 1.41 2.15
CA ILE A 138 -7.23 0.59 2.07
C ILE A 138 -6.64 0.72 0.67
N ASN A 139 -5.42 1.23 0.58
CA ASN A 139 -4.58 1.04 -0.59
C ASN A 139 -3.85 -0.30 -0.46
N ALA A 140 -4.35 -1.31 -1.16
CA ALA A 140 -3.81 -2.65 -1.15
C ALA A 140 -2.47 -2.74 -1.90
N HIS A 141 -1.67 -3.75 -1.55
CA HIS A 141 -0.47 -4.07 -2.30
C HIS A 141 -0.80 -4.66 -3.68
N ALA A 142 -1.86 -5.44 -3.79
CA ALA A 142 -2.37 -6.21 -4.93
C ALA A 142 -1.71 -5.87 -6.27
N THR A 143 -0.93 -6.83 -6.74
CA THR A 143 -0.03 -6.70 -7.90
C THR A 143 -0.62 -7.31 -9.16
N SER A 144 -1.88 -7.76 -9.14
CA SER A 144 -2.49 -8.58 -10.20
C SER A 144 -1.90 -9.99 -10.28
N THR A 145 -1.24 -10.45 -9.21
CA THR A 145 -0.73 -11.83 -9.16
C THR A 145 -1.80 -12.75 -8.54
N PRO A 146 -2.04 -13.96 -9.08
CA PRO A 146 -3.12 -14.83 -8.60
C PRO A 146 -3.05 -15.10 -7.09
N VAL A 147 -1.88 -15.51 -6.60
CA VAL A 147 -1.68 -15.91 -5.20
C VAL A 147 -1.57 -14.71 -4.26
N GLY A 148 -0.89 -13.63 -4.70
CA GLY A 148 -0.67 -12.44 -3.88
C GLY A 148 -1.98 -11.75 -3.53
N ASP A 149 -2.76 -11.40 -4.56
CA ASP A 149 -4.03 -10.70 -4.39
C ASP A 149 -5.06 -11.57 -3.63
N LEU A 150 -5.08 -12.89 -3.87
CA LEU A 150 -5.94 -13.82 -3.14
C LEU A 150 -5.64 -13.79 -1.63
N ASN A 151 -4.35 -13.88 -1.27
CA ASN A 151 -3.93 -13.92 0.13
C ASN A 151 -4.12 -12.57 0.82
N GLU A 152 -3.87 -11.46 0.13
CA GLU A 152 -4.14 -10.14 0.66
C GLU A 152 -5.64 -9.90 0.88
N ALA A 153 -6.50 -10.31 -0.05
CA ALA A 153 -7.94 -10.18 0.11
C ALA A 153 -8.45 -10.96 1.33
N LYS A 154 -7.96 -12.17 1.54
CA LYS A 154 -8.25 -12.96 2.75
C LYS A 154 -7.75 -12.27 4.02
N ALA A 155 -6.51 -11.76 4.01
CA ALA A 155 -5.93 -11.08 5.16
C ALA A 155 -6.73 -9.82 5.54
N ILE A 156 -7.15 -9.02 4.55
CA ILE A 156 -8.00 -7.84 4.78
C ILE A 156 -9.35 -8.27 5.37
N ALA A 157 -10.03 -9.24 4.76
CA ALA A 157 -11.32 -9.72 5.23
C ALA A 157 -11.25 -10.30 6.67
N GLU A 158 -10.20 -11.04 7.00
CA GLU A 158 -9.98 -11.57 8.36
C GLU A 158 -9.76 -10.47 9.41
N VAL A 159 -9.02 -9.41 9.07
CA VAL A 159 -8.72 -8.32 10.02
C VAL A 159 -9.92 -7.40 10.21
N PHE A 160 -10.58 -7.01 9.11
CA PHE A 160 -11.63 -6.01 9.12
C PHE A 160 -13.03 -6.60 9.41
N GLY A 161 -13.21 -7.92 9.23
CA GLY A 161 -14.42 -8.63 9.63
C GLY A 161 -15.67 -8.03 8.97
N SER A 162 -16.57 -7.46 9.79
CA SER A 162 -17.80 -6.82 9.33
C SER A 162 -17.63 -5.38 8.84
N HIS A 163 -16.48 -4.75 9.10
CA HIS A 163 -16.18 -3.44 8.55
C HIS A 163 -15.66 -3.61 7.12
N HIS A 164 -16.22 -2.85 6.18
CA HIS A 164 -15.93 -2.96 4.76
C HIS A 164 -15.40 -1.63 4.21
N PRO A 165 -14.14 -1.25 4.52
CA PRO A 165 -13.51 -0.08 3.93
C PRO A 165 -13.44 -0.24 2.41
N TYR A 166 -13.38 0.88 1.68
CA TYR A 166 -13.06 0.82 0.27
C TYR A 166 -11.66 0.25 0.07
N VAL A 167 -11.49 -0.66 -0.89
CA VAL A 167 -10.19 -1.28 -1.19
C VAL A 167 -9.86 -1.10 -2.67
N THR A 168 -8.72 -0.46 -2.96
CA THR A 168 -8.20 -0.39 -4.34
C THR A 168 -6.69 -0.59 -4.35
N SER A 169 -6.11 -0.81 -5.53
CA SER A 169 -4.66 -0.77 -5.74
C SER A 169 -4.33 0.26 -6.81
N THR A 170 -3.51 1.25 -6.45
CA THR A 170 -2.98 2.26 -7.37
C THR A 170 -2.21 1.65 -8.54
N LYS A 171 -1.76 0.39 -8.40
CA LYS A 171 -1.05 -0.35 -9.47
C LYS A 171 -1.94 -0.63 -10.67
N SER A 172 -3.27 -0.59 -10.49
CA SER A 172 -4.20 -0.67 -11.62
C SER A 172 -4.04 0.51 -12.58
N GLN A 173 -3.59 1.68 -12.09
CA GLN A 173 -3.28 2.86 -12.89
C GLN A 173 -1.79 2.95 -13.27
N THR A 174 -0.89 2.72 -12.32
CA THR A 174 0.54 3.07 -12.48
C THR A 174 1.43 1.88 -12.85
N GLY A 175 0.89 0.65 -12.83
CA GLY A 175 1.68 -0.56 -12.78
C GLY A 175 2.35 -0.73 -11.41
N HIS A 176 3.16 -1.77 -11.26
CA HIS A 176 3.89 -2.00 -10.03
C HIS A 176 5.21 -1.22 -10.01
N GLU A 177 5.24 -0.12 -9.27
CA GLU A 177 6.41 0.75 -9.10
C GLU A 177 7.51 0.16 -8.18
N MET A 178 7.49 -1.15 -7.98
CA MET A 178 8.47 -1.94 -7.22
C MET A 178 8.97 -1.28 -5.92
N TRP A 179 10.26 -0.90 -5.83
CA TRP A 179 10.89 -0.40 -4.61
C TRP A 179 10.37 0.97 -4.14
N MET A 180 9.78 1.78 -5.04
CA MET A 180 9.18 3.07 -4.66
C MET A 180 7.71 2.97 -4.27
N ALA A 181 7.04 1.85 -4.60
CA ALA A 181 5.57 1.72 -4.51
C ALA A 181 5.01 2.16 -3.17
N GLY A 182 5.56 1.68 -2.05
CA GLY A 182 5.04 2.07 -0.73
C GLY A 182 5.10 3.57 -0.42
N ALA A 183 6.00 4.32 -1.05
CA ALA A 183 6.08 5.77 -0.87
C ALA A 183 5.13 6.53 -1.80
N SER A 184 5.04 6.16 -3.08
CA SER A 184 4.10 6.76 -4.02
C SER A 184 2.65 6.47 -3.64
N GLU A 185 2.35 5.25 -3.15
CA GLU A 185 1.03 4.86 -2.63
C GLU A 185 0.55 5.77 -1.50
N VAL A 186 1.42 6.11 -0.55
CA VAL A 186 1.11 7.04 0.55
C VAL A 186 0.84 8.44 0.00
N ILE A 187 1.61 8.90 -1.00
CA ILE A 187 1.39 10.20 -1.65
C ILE A 187 0.03 10.23 -2.36
N TYR A 188 -0.27 9.24 -3.22
CA TYR A 188 -1.53 9.18 -3.95
C TYR A 188 -2.73 9.08 -3.02
N SER A 189 -2.63 8.25 -1.97
CA SER A 189 -3.69 8.08 -0.99
C SER A 189 -3.90 9.32 -0.13
N THR A 190 -2.84 10.05 0.19
CA THR A 190 -2.94 11.35 0.87
C THR A 190 -3.61 12.40 -0.01
N LEU A 191 -3.31 12.42 -1.33
CA LEU A 191 -3.98 13.30 -2.28
C LEU A 191 -5.48 12.96 -2.39
N MET A 192 -5.82 11.67 -2.47
CA MET A 192 -7.21 11.20 -2.43
C MET A 192 -7.95 11.67 -1.17
N MET A 193 -7.33 11.48 0.01
CA MET A 193 -7.87 11.87 1.32
C MET A 193 -8.07 13.38 1.45
N ASN A 194 -7.11 14.18 0.98
CA ASN A 194 -7.18 15.64 1.10
C ASN A 194 -8.13 16.29 0.09
N ASN A 195 -8.51 15.57 -0.98
CA ASN A 195 -9.40 16.07 -2.03
C ASN A 195 -10.76 15.35 -2.08
N GLY A 196 -11.08 14.50 -1.09
CA GLY A 196 -12.42 13.93 -0.94
C GLY A 196 -12.82 12.94 -2.03
N PHE A 197 -11.89 12.11 -2.50
CA PHE A 197 -12.22 11.07 -3.47
C PHE A 197 -11.39 9.80 -3.31
N ILE A 198 -11.90 8.68 -3.80
CA ILE A 198 -11.17 7.41 -3.96
C ILE A 198 -11.14 7.06 -5.44
N ALA A 199 -9.93 6.84 -5.97
CA ALA A 199 -9.72 6.43 -7.36
C ALA A 199 -10.33 5.03 -7.61
N PRO A 200 -10.77 4.69 -8.83
CA PRO A 200 -11.25 3.35 -9.13
C PRO A 200 -10.12 2.32 -9.06
N ASN A 201 -10.46 1.05 -8.83
CA ASN A 201 -9.60 -0.08 -9.17
C ASN A 201 -9.81 -0.42 -10.66
N LEU A 202 -8.92 0.05 -11.54
CA LEU A 202 -9.07 -0.17 -12.99
C LEU A 202 -8.97 -1.66 -13.33
N ASN A 203 -9.60 -2.04 -14.45
CA ASN A 203 -9.58 -3.39 -15.00
C ASN A 203 -10.16 -4.50 -14.10
N PHE A 204 -10.85 -4.13 -13.02
CA PHE A 204 -11.62 -5.03 -12.17
C PHE A 204 -13.04 -5.21 -12.73
N GLU A 205 -13.28 -6.37 -13.35
CA GLU A 205 -14.53 -6.71 -14.03
C GLU A 205 -15.31 -7.80 -13.28
N GLU A 206 -14.63 -8.85 -12.81
CA GLU A 206 -15.24 -9.97 -12.11
C GLU A 206 -14.43 -10.32 -10.84
N PRO A 207 -15.05 -10.40 -9.66
CA PRO A 207 -14.37 -10.86 -8.45
C PRO A 207 -14.17 -12.38 -8.47
N ASP A 208 -13.09 -12.84 -7.82
CA ASP A 208 -13.02 -14.20 -7.29
C ASP A 208 -13.64 -14.28 -5.89
N GLU A 209 -13.66 -15.48 -5.28
CA GLU A 209 -14.28 -15.71 -3.96
C GLU A 209 -13.70 -14.82 -2.86
N ALA A 210 -12.38 -14.57 -2.85
CA ALA A 210 -11.75 -13.75 -1.82
C ALA A 210 -11.99 -12.25 -2.07
N SER A 211 -11.91 -11.82 -3.33
CA SER A 211 -12.10 -10.43 -3.72
C SER A 211 -13.56 -10.00 -3.57
N ALA A 212 -14.51 -10.93 -3.67
CA ALA A 212 -15.93 -10.69 -3.40
C ALA A 212 -16.23 -10.32 -1.93
N LEU A 213 -15.29 -10.57 -1.01
CA LEU A 213 -15.40 -10.15 0.40
C LEU A 213 -15.04 -8.67 0.61
N LEU A 214 -14.46 -8.03 -0.41
CA LEU A 214 -13.96 -6.67 -0.33
C LEU A 214 -14.89 -5.68 -1.04
N ASN A 215 -14.88 -4.43 -0.58
CA ASN A 215 -15.57 -3.32 -1.22
C ASN A 215 -14.64 -2.64 -2.24
N ILE A 216 -14.57 -3.19 -3.46
CA ILE A 216 -13.66 -2.73 -4.52
C ILE A 216 -14.43 -1.87 -5.55
N PRO A 217 -14.29 -0.54 -5.54
CA PRO A 217 -14.98 0.32 -6.50
C PRO A 217 -14.33 0.27 -7.88
N SER A 218 -15.09 -0.07 -8.92
CA SER A 218 -14.66 0.01 -10.33
C SER A 218 -14.79 1.42 -10.94
N ARG A 219 -15.31 2.37 -10.17
CA ARG A 219 -15.49 3.79 -10.56
C ARG A 219 -15.00 4.69 -9.44
N ARG A 220 -14.59 5.90 -9.80
CA ARG A 220 -14.23 6.93 -8.82
C ARG A 220 -15.39 7.15 -7.85
N VAL A 221 -15.07 7.22 -6.56
CA VAL A 221 -16.02 7.51 -5.49
C VAL A 221 -15.71 8.90 -4.94
N GLU A 222 -16.67 9.82 -4.99
CA GLU A 222 -16.55 11.09 -4.27
C GLU A 222 -16.96 10.84 -2.81
N THR A 223 -16.00 10.92 -1.91
CA THR A 223 -16.22 10.70 -0.47
C THR A 223 -15.11 11.35 0.33
N GLU A 224 -15.48 12.05 1.39
CA GLU A 224 -14.52 12.45 2.41
C GLU A 224 -14.14 11.24 3.26
N PHE A 225 -12.88 11.17 3.65
CA PHE A 225 -12.38 10.23 4.63
C PHE A 225 -11.16 10.82 5.34
N ASP A 226 -10.93 10.37 6.57
CA ASP A 226 -9.88 10.92 7.42
C ASP A 226 -8.72 9.95 7.67
N THR A 227 -8.89 8.66 7.44
CA THR A 227 -7.85 7.66 7.71
C THR A 227 -7.83 6.62 6.62
N PHE A 228 -6.62 6.28 6.16
CA PHE A 228 -6.40 5.14 5.28
C PHE A 228 -5.26 4.26 5.77
N LEU A 229 -5.30 3.01 5.31
CA LEU A 229 -4.24 2.03 5.49
C LEU A 229 -3.57 1.77 4.13
N SER A 230 -2.24 1.70 4.09
CA SER A 230 -1.49 1.32 2.90
C SER A 230 -0.67 0.07 3.15
N ASN A 231 -0.90 -0.96 2.34
CA ASN A 231 -0.17 -2.22 2.38
C ASN A 231 0.95 -2.25 1.33
N SER A 232 2.11 -2.78 1.73
CA SER A 232 3.18 -3.11 0.81
C SER A 232 3.83 -4.44 1.22
N PHE A 233 3.75 -5.44 0.35
CA PHE A 233 4.27 -6.79 0.61
C PHE A 233 5.41 -7.12 -0.36
N GLY A 234 6.62 -7.22 0.17
CA GLY A 234 7.83 -7.46 -0.59
C GLY A 234 8.04 -8.94 -0.91
N PHE A 235 8.55 -9.20 -2.11
CA PHE A 235 9.20 -10.47 -2.41
C PHE A 235 10.25 -10.81 -1.34
N GLY A 236 10.39 -12.09 -0.97
CA GLY A 236 11.12 -12.49 0.23
C GLY A 236 10.24 -12.57 1.49
N GLY A 237 8.97 -12.16 1.38
CA GLY A 237 7.97 -12.28 2.43
C GLY A 237 8.08 -11.23 3.53
N THR A 238 8.56 -10.02 3.21
CA THR A 238 8.60 -8.89 4.15
C THR A 238 7.35 -8.03 3.98
N ASN A 239 6.60 -7.78 5.04
CA ASN A 239 5.32 -7.10 4.96
C ASN A 239 5.38 -5.78 5.73
N SER A 240 4.78 -4.75 5.17
CA SER A 240 4.65 -3.43 5.77
C SER A 240 3.21 -2.93 5.61
N SER A 241 2.65 -2.39 6.70
CA SER A 241 1.36 -1.71 6.73
C SER A 241 1.53 -0.37 7.43
N LEU A 242 1.08 0.71 6.79
CA LEU A 242 1.10 2.06 7.34
C LEU A 242 -0.33 2.56 7.51
N ILE A 243 -0.60 3.30 8.58
CA ILE A 243 -1.86 4.00 8.79
C ILE A 243 -1.59 5.49 8.81
N ILE A 244 -2.29 6.20 7.94
CA ILE A 244 -2.14 7.63 7.70
C ILE A 244 -3.47 8.32 8.00
N ARG A 245 -3.41 9.45 8.70
CA ARG A 245 -4.55 10.26 9.08
C ARG A 245 -4.47 11.68 8.53
N LYS A 246 -5.62 12.22 8.14
CA LYS A 246 -5.80 13.62 7.74
C LYS A 246 -5.48 14.52 8.92
N PHE A 247 -4.55 15.45 8.73
CA PHE A 247 -4.28 16.46 9.73
C PHE A 247 -5.46 17.44 9.78
N LYS A 248 -5.96 17.69 10.99
CA LYS A 248 -6.99 18.70 11.26
C LYS A 248 -6.38 19.71 12.22
N GLU A 249 -6.27 20.97 11.80
CA GLU A 249 -5.94 22.02 12.75
C GLU A 249 -7.01 22.04 13.84
N ASN A 250 -6.58 21.87 15.08
CA ASN A 250 -7.44 22.15 16.22
C ASN A 250 -7.65 23.67 16.24
N ASN A 251 -8.86 24.11 15.85
CA ASN A 251 -9.32 25.47 16.11
C ASN A 251 -9.48 25.70 17.63
#